data_AF-A0A927RK46-F1
#
_entry.id   AF-A0A927RK46-F1
#
_cell.length_a   1.000
_cell.length_b   1.000
_cell.length_c   1.000
_cell.angle_alpha   90.00
_cell.angle_beta   90.00
_cell.angle_gamma   90.00
#
_symmetry.space_group_name_H-M   'P 1'
#
loop_
_entity.id
_entity.type
_entity.pdbx_description
1 polymer ?
#
loop_
_entity_poly.entity_id
_entity_poly.type
_entity_poly.pdbx_seq_one_letter_code
_entity_poly.pdbx_strand_id
1 'polypeptide(L)'
;MSTYTGPRNQPSRRRTRPRPGPRRRFRRQLAEFDDPTGARHGGLPTYPWHMAPEGLATKRQLLALELRPGGQPIAAQVMWIRHGQPAVAYLYDIAKAKPKRIPTLAQLHAIEKALAARRTCPLCGIDAGYTIPTSLGCCLNCATPNTTQEGQAA
;
A
#
# COMPACT_ATOMS: atom_id res chain seq x y z
N MET A 1 38.58 22.57 -36.25
CA MET A 1 38.99 22.02 -34.93
C MET A 1 38.16 22.71 -33.85
N SER A 2 37.11 22.05 -33.37
CA SER A 2 36.10 22.63 -32.47
C SER A 2 36.23 21.99 -31.09
N THR A 3 36.62 22.75 -30.08
CA THR A 3 36.78 22.31 -28.69
C THR A 3 35.51 22.59 -27.89
N TYR A 4 34.49 21.76 -28.06
CA TYR A 4 33.29 21.83 -27.24
C TYR A 4 33.59 21.37 -25.80
N THR A 5 33.54 22.31 -24.85
CA THR A 5 33.75 22.05 -23.41
C THR A 5 32.38 21.95 -22.73
N GLY A 6 31.85 20.72 -22.59
CA GLY A 6 30.56 20.47 -21.94
C GLY A 6 30.57 20.80 -20.43
N PRO A 7 29.40 21.07 -19.82
CA PRO A 7 29.31 21.46 -18.42
C PRO A 7 29.63 20.29 -17.47
N ARG A 8 30.54 20.57 -16.52
CA ARG A 8 30.85 19.71 -15.37
C ARG A 8 29.58 19.44 -14.56
N ASN A 9 29.05 18.22 -14.68
CA ASN A 9 28.03 17.69 -13.79
C ASN A 9 28.60 17.62 -12.36
N GLN A 10 28.36 18.66 -11.55
CA GLN A 10 28.72 18.62 -10.14
C GLN A 10 27.69 17.76 -9.40
N PRO A 11 28.10 16.67 -8.72
CA PRO A 11 27.19 15.93 -7.87
C PRO A 11 26.73 16.85 -6.75
N SER A 12 25.42 17.10 -6.66
CA SER A 12 24.84 17.84 -5.55
C SER A 12 25.25 17.18 -4.23
N ARG A 13 26.14 17.82 -3.46
CA ARG A 13 26.45 17.41 -2.09
C ARG A 13 25.24 17.73 -1.22
N ARG A 14 24.17 16.93 -1.32
CA ARG A 14 23.18 16.86 -0.24
C ARG A 14 23.92 16.32 0.96
N ARG A 15 24.36 17.21 1.86
CA ARG A 15 24.84 16.82 3.19
C ARG A 15 23.72 16.01 3.83
N THR A 16 23.86 14.69 3.86
CA THR A 16 23.00 13.81 4.62
C THR A 16 23.25 14.15 6.09
N ARG A 17 22.37 14.97 6.68
CA ARG A 17 22.37 15.15 8.13
C ARG A 17 22.32 13.74 8.74
N PRO A 18 23.27 13.36 9.61
CA PRO A 18 23.26 12.04 10.20
C PRO A 18 21.92 11.81 10.90
N ARG A 19 21.32 10.65 10.65
CA ARG A 19 20.06 10.28 11.27
C ARG A 19 20.29 10.30 12.80
N PRO A 20 19.51 11.06 13.58
CA PRO A 20 19.64 11.01 15.03
C PRO A 20 19.48 9.55 15.49
N GLY A 21 20.28 9.16 16.48
CA GLY A 21 20.20 7.84 17.09
C GLY A 21 18.81 7.56 17.68
N PRO A 22 18.48 6.27 17.94
CA PRO A 22 17.12 5.84 18.29
C PRO A 22 16.55 6.59 19.52
N ARG A 23 17.36 6.83 20.55
CA ARG A 23 16.95 7.57 21.76
C ARG A 23 16.54 9.03 21.48
N ARG A 24 17.26 9.73 20.59
CA ARG A 24 16.94 11.12 20.21
C ARG A 24 15.71 11.20 19.30
N ARG A 25 15.48 10.18 18.46
CA ARG A 25 14.27 10.08 17.62
C ARG A 25 13.02 9.89 18.48
N PHE A 26 13.07 8.99 19.45
CA PHE A 26 11.93 8.70 20.32
C PHE A 26 11.48 9.93 21.13
N ARG A 27 12.41 10.62 21.83
CA ARG A 27 12.06 11.84 22.60
C ARG A 27 11.47 12.95 21.73
N ARG A 28 11.99 13.12 20.51
CA ARG A 28 11.46 14.11 19.58
C ARG A 28 10.04 13.75 19.13
N GLN A 29 9.80 12.49 18.78
CA GLN A 29 8.47 12.02 18.38
C GLN A 29 7.45 12.18 19.51
N LEU A 30 7.83 11.88 20.76
CA LEU A 30 6.98 12.10 21.93
C LEU A 30 6.57 13.58 22.05
N ALA A 31 7.53 14.50 22.08
CA ALA A 31 7.23 15.93 22.21
C ALA A 31 6.41 16.52 21.03
N GLU A 32 6.65 16.02 19.83
CA GLU A 32 6.04 16.53 18.59
C GLU A 32 4.61 16.00 18.39
N PHE A 33 4.36 14.74 18.72
CA PHE A 33 3.11 14.04 18.37
C PHE A 33 2.23 13.67 19.56
N ASP A 34 2.64 13.90 20.80
CA ASP A 34 1.77 13.69 21.96
C ASP A 34 0.81 14.86 22.14
N ASP A 35 -0.43 14.69 21.67
CA ASP A 35 -1.49 15.68 21.70
C ASP A 35 -2.84 14.98 21.94
N PRO A 36 -3.10 14.54 23.18
CA PRO A 36 -4.30 13.78 23.52
C PRO A 36 -5.59 14.60 23.35
N THR A 37 -5.52 15.94 23.31
CA THR A 37 -6.66 16.83 23.10
C THR A 37 -6.93 17.11 21.63
N GLY A 38 -5.97 16.84 20.73
CA GLY A 38 -6.08 17.11 19.30
C GLY A 38 -5.98 18.58 18.92
N ALA A 39 -5.46 19.43 19.80
CA ALA A 39 -5.39 20.88 19.58
C ALA A 39 -4.43 21.29 18.45
N ARG A 40 -3.39 20.49 18.20
CA ARG A 40 -2.33 20.79 17.22
C ARG A 40 -2.50 20.04 15.91
N HIS A 41 -3.12 18.85 15.95
CA HIS A 41 -3.09 17.90 14.84
C HIS A 41 -4.48 17.63 14.25
N GLY A 42 -5.22 18.70 13.95
CA GLY A 42 -6.46 18.62 13.17
C GLY A 42 -7.70 18.17 13.95
N GLY A 43 -7.72 18.37 15.27
CA GLY A 43 -8.91 18.13 16.11
C GLY A 43 -9.10 16.68 16.57
N LEU A 44 -8.15 15.79 16.26
CA LEU A 44 -8.17 14.39 16.69
C LEU A 44 -7.09 14.14 17.74
N PRO A 45 -7.39 13.38 18.82
CA PRO A 45 -6.37 12.89 19.73
C PRO A 45 -5.24 12.23 18.95
N THR A 46 -4.02 12.70 19.16
CA THR A 46 -2.84 12.26 18.45
C THR A 46 -1.84 11.68 19.44
N TYR A 47 -1.36 10.48 19.12
CA TYR A 47 -0.40 9.76 19.95
C TYR A 47 0.88 9.46 19.16
N PRO A 48 2.04 9.44 19.82
CA PRO A 48 3.26 8.93 19.21
C PRO A 48 3.17 7.43 18.89
N TRP A 49 4.09 6.97 18.03
CA TRP A 49 4.20 5.56 17.69
C TRP A 49 4.28 4.65 18.93
N HIS A 50 3.45 3.61 18.98
CA HIS A 50 3.28 2.67 20.10
C HIS A 50 2.77 3.27 21.43
N MET A 51 2.19 4.48 21.42
CA MET A 51 1.68 5.13 22.64
C MET A 51 0.18 5.42 22.61
N ALA A 52 -0.55 4.78 21.69
CA ALA A 52 -2.00 4.86 21.67
C ALA A 52 -2.58 4.16 22.92
N PRO A 53 -3.65 4.71 23.53
CA PRO A 53 -4.32 4.06 24.65
C PRO A 53 -4.99 2.76 24.20
N GLU A 54 -5.29 1.90 25.18
CA GLU A 54 -6.02 0.66 24.96
C GLU A 54 -7.43 0.92 24.41
N GLY A 55 -8.03 -0.10 23.79
CA GLY A 55 -9.35 0.02 23.16
C GLY A 55 -9.34 0.67 21.77
N LEU A 56 -8.19 1.16 21.30
CA LEU A 56 -8.02 1.72 19.97
C LEU A 56 -7.17 0.82 19.08
N ALA A 57 -7.58 0.67 17.82
CA ALA A 57 -6.89 -0.15 16.84
C ALA A 57 -6.86 0.49 15.45
N THR A 58 -5.76 0.29 14.74
CA THR A 58 -5.67 0.59 13.31
C THR A 58 -6.54 -0.37 12.50
N LYS A 59 -6.88 -0.01 11.25
CA LYS A 59 -7.62 -0.92 10.34
C LYS A 59 -6.96 -2.29 10.20
N ARG A 60 -5.62 -2.33 10.19
CA ARG A 60 -4.85 -3.58 10.09
C ARG A 60 -4.96 -4.43 11.35
N GLN A 61 -4.91 -3.81 12.54
CA GLN A 61 -5.10 -4.49 13.81
C GLN A 61 -6.54 -5.02 13.95
N LEU A 62 -7.55 -4.24 13.56
CA LEU A 62 -8.93 -4.72 13.50
C LEU A 62 -9.08 -5.92 12.56
N LEU A 63 -8.47 -5.87 11.37
CA LEU A 63 -8.54 -6.97 10.41
C LEU A 63 -7.93 -8.27 10.96
N ALA A 64 -6.84 -8.16 11.73
CA ALA A 64 -6.22 -9.31 12.41
C ALA A 64 -7.13 -9.92 13.50
N LEU A 65 -8.07 -9.13 14.03
CA LEU A 65 -9.10 -9.55 14.98
C LEU A 65 -10.42 -9.96 14.29
N GLU A 66 -10.42 -10.11 12.97
CA GLU A 66 -11.64 -10.38 12.17
C GLU A 66 -12.73 -9.29 12.30
N LEU A 67 -12.31 -8.06 12.60
CA LEU A 67 -13.17 -6.90 12.74
C LEU A 67 -12.97 -5.90 11.59
N ARG A 68 -13.96 -5.03 11.42
CA ARG A 68 -13.92 -3.84 10.54
C ARG A 68 -14.40 -2.61 11.31
N PRO A 69 -13.96 -1.39 10.94
CA PRO A 69 -14.38 -0.16 11.62
C PRO A 69 -15.90 0.06 11.72
N GLY A 70 -16.68 -0.53 10.81
CA GLY A 70 -18.15 -0.52 10.94
C GLY A 70 -18.84 0.80 10.57
N GLY A 71 -18.10 1.75 9.97
CA GLY A 71 -18.61 3.06 9.55
C GLY A 71 -18.44 4.17 10.60
N GLN A 72 -17.77 3.87 11.72
CA GLN A 72 -17.49 4.87 12.75
C GLN A 72 -16.51 5.95 12.25
N PRO A 73 -16.59 7.19 12.79
CA PRO A 73 -15.59 8.21 12.54
C PRO A 73 -14.22 7.79 13.11
N ILE A 74 -13.17 8.48 12.70
CA ILE A 74 -11.82 8.28 13.24
C ILE A 74 -11.83 8.73 14.71
N ALA A 75 -11.41 7.85 15.62
CA ALA A 75 -11.41 8.14 17.06
C ALA A 75 -10.14 8.87 17.49
N ALA A 76 -9.00 8.52 16.88
CA ALA A 76 -7.70 9.12 17.16
C ALA A 76 -6.74 8.81 16.01
N GLN A 77 -5.51 9.29 16.11
CA GLN A 77 -4.45 8.99 15.16
C GLN A 77 -3.11 8.76 15.84
N VAL A 78 -2.26 7.97 15.21
CA VAL A 78 -0.86 7.77 15.59
C VAL A 78 0.02 8.47 14.58
N MET A 79 0.97 9.29 15.04
CA MET A 79 1.90 10.00 14.17
C MET A 79 3.36 9.66 14.47
N TRP A 80 4.19 9.59 13.43
CA TRP A 80 5.62 9.35 13.56
C TRP A 80 6.41 9.84 12.35
N ILE A 81 7.73 9.96 12.49
CA ILE A 81 8.60 10.30 11.35
C ILE A 81 9.04 9.04 10.60
N ARG A 82 8.55 8.88 9.37
CA ARG A 82 8.95 7.83 8.43
C ARG A 82 9.73 8.44 7.27
N HIS A 83 10.94 7.93 6.99
CA HIS A 83 11.83 8.49 5.94
C HIS A 83 12.06 10.01 6.00
N GLY A 84 11.96 10.61 7.19
CA GLY A 84 12.16 12.05 7.37
C GLY A 84 10.90 12.90 7.20
N GLN A 85 9.74 12.29 6.93
CA GLN A 85 8.44 12.96 6.83
C GLN A 85 7.45 12.42 7.87
N PRO A 86 6.50 13.22 8.36
CA PRO A 86 5.41 12.73 9.18
C PRO A 86 4.56 11.69 8.43
N ALA A 87 4.25 10.60 9.12
CA ALA A 87 3.34 9.56 8.70
C ALA A 87 2.25 9.41 9.75
N VAL A 88 1.04 9.03 9.31
CA VAL A 88 -0.16 8.95 10.14
C VAL A 88 -0.81 7.57 9.98
N ALA A 89 -1.30 7.02 11.09
CA ALA A 89 -2.18 5.86 11.09
C ALA A 89 -3.44 6.19 11.89
N TYR A 90 -4.61 6.05 11.28
CA TYR A 90 -5.88 6.29 11.95
C TYR A 90 -6.27 5.13 12.86
N LEU A 91 -6.81 5.49 14.01
CA LEU A 91 -7.30 4.60 15.04
C LEU A 91 -8.83 4.62 15.10
N TYR A 92 -9.37 3.45 15.40
CA TYR A 92 -10.79 3.19 15.53
C TYR A 92 -11.05 2.50 16.85
N ASP A 93 -12.22 2.75 17.42
CA ASP A 93 -12.68 2.12 18.65
C ASP A 93 -13.03 0.65 18.38
N ILE A 94 -12.40 -0.25 19.13
CA ILE A 94 -12.60 -1.70 19.01
C ILE A 94 -14.02 -2.06 19.45
N ALA A 95 -14.58 -1.42 20.47
CA ALA A 95 -15.92 -1.72 20.97
C ALA A 95 -17.03 -1.36 19.97
N LYS A 96 -16.78 -0.38 19.09
CA LYS A 96 -17.70 0.02 18.01
C LYS A 96 -17.44 -0.73 16.70
N ALA A 97 -16.40 -1.54 16.64
CA ALA A 97 -16.08 -2.31 15.46
C ALA A 97 -17.16 -3.38 15.21
N LYS A 98 -17.30 -3.76 13.94
CA LYS A 98 -18.25 -4.78 13.51
C LYS A 98 -17.49 -5.99 12.99
N PRO A 99 -18.07 -7.20 13.01
CA PRO A 99 -17.48 -8.35 12.34
C PRO A 99 -17.14 -8.04 10.88
N LYS A 100 -16.02 -8.59 10.42
CA LYS A 100 -15.61 -8.55 9.02
C LYS A 100 -16.72 -9.15 8.16
N ARG A 101 -17.01 -8.50 7.03
CA ARG A 101 -18.01 -9.02 6.09
C ARG A 101 -17.45 -10.27 5.41
N ILE A 102 -18.16 -11.38 5.55
CA ILE A 102 -17.89 -12.62 4.82
C ILE A 102 -18.72 -12.57 3.53
N PRO A 103 -18.09 -12.78 2.35
CA PRO A 103 -18.83 -12.86 1.10
C PRO A 103 -19.77 -14.07 1.09
N THR A 104 -20.94 -13.92 0.47
CA THR A 104 -21.86 -15.05 0.27
C THR A 104 -21.36 -15.95 -0.86
N LEU A 105 -21.83 -17.20 -0.92
CA LEU A 105 -21.50 -18.12 -2.02
C LEU A 105 -21.83 -17.53 -3.40
N ALA A 106 -22.97 -16.85 -3.52
CA ALA A 106 -23.35 -16.16 -4.75
C ALA A 106 -22.35 -15.07 -5.16
N GLN A 107 -21.81 -14.32 -4.19
CA GLN A 107 -20.78 -13.31 -4.44
C GLN A 107 -19.46 -13.95 -4.86
N LEU A 108 -19.07 -15.07 -4.24
CA LEU A 108 -17.87 -15.81 -4.62
C LEU A 108 -17.99 -16.34 -6.07
N HIS A 109 -19.12 -16.97 -6.42
CA HIS A 109 -19.36 -17.44 -7.79
C HIS A 109 -19.36 -16.28 -8.81
N ALA A 110 -19.89 -15.11 -8.44
CA ALA A 110 -19.85 -13.95 -9.32
C ALA A 110 -18.40 -13.46 -9.57
N ILE A 111 -17.56 -13.46 -8.53
CA ILE A 111 -16.14 -13.14 -8.66
C ILE A 111 -15.42 -14.18 -9.51
N GLU A 112 -15.68 -15.47 -9.31
CA GLU A 112 -15.09 -16.56 -10.10
C GLU A 112 -15.45 -16.42 -11.59
N LYS A 113 -16.72 -16.17 -11.91
CA LYS A 113 -17.16 -15.90 -13.29
C LYS A 113 -16.47 -14.67 -13.88
N ALA A 114 -16.36 -13.59 -13.12
CA ALA A 114 -15.67 -12.37 -13.56
C ALA A 114 -14.16 -12.60 -13.78
N LEU A 115 -13.52 -13.40 -12.93
CA LEU A 115 -12.12 -13.77 -13.09
C LEU A 115 -11.94 -14.67 -14.31
N ALA A 116 -12.76 -15.70 -14.49
CA ALA A 116 -12.73 -16.57 -15.67
C ALA A 116 -12.80 -15.74 -16.97
N ALA A 117 -13.77 -14.83 -17.08
CA ALA A 117 -13.91 -13.96 -18.24
C ALA A 117 -12.67 -13.06 -18.50
N ARG A 118 -11.94 -12.65 -17.45
CA ARG A 118 -10.71 -11.85 -17.58
C ARG A 118 -9.47 -12.68 -17.94
N ARG A 119 -9.50 -14.00 -17.70
CA ARG A 119 -8.38 -14.89 -18.01
C ARG A 119 -8.58 -15.67 -19.31
N THR A 120 -9.82 -15.85 -19.75
CA THR A 120 -10.14 -16.53 -21.01
C THR A 120 -9.80 -15.63 -22.19
N CYS A 121 -8.91 -16.11 -23.06
CA CYS A 121 -8.52 -15.39 -24.26
C CYS A 121 -9.67 -15.35 -25.27
N PRO A 122 -10.04 -14.17 -25.80
CA PRO A 122 -11.11 -14.08 -26.81
C PRO A 122 -10.71 -14.69 -28.16
N LEU A 123 -9.42 -14.89 -28.44
CA LEU A 123 -8.94 -15.46 -29.70
C LEU A 123 -8.86 -16.99 -29.70
N CYS A 124 -8.31 -17.59 -28.64
CA CYS A 124 -8.13 -19.05 -28.56
C CYS A 124 -9.10 -19.74 -27.60
N GLY A 125 -9.88 -19.00 -26.80
CA GLY A 125 -10.84 -19.55 -25.83
C GLY A 125 -10.21 -20.23 -24.61
N ILE A 126 -8.87 -20.26 -24.52
CA ILE A 126 -8.15 -20.91 -23.42
C ILE A 126 -8.03 -19.95 -22.24
N ASP A 127 -8.18 -20.49 -21.03
CA ASP A 127 -7.85 -19.79 -19.79
C ASP A 127 -6.32 -19.65 -19.65
N ALA A 128 -5.84 -18.42 -19.72
CA ALA A 128 -4.42 -18.12 -19.68
C ALA A 128 -3.79 -18.27 -18.28
N GLY A 129 -4.60 -18.42 -17.22
CA GLY A 129 -4.12 -18.50 -15.83
C GLY A 129 -3.75 -17.14 -15.19
N TYR A 130 -3.78 -16.05 -15.96
CA TYR A 130 -3.57 -14.67 -15.51
C TYR A 130 -4.61 -13.72 -16.12
N THR A 131 -4.79 -12.55 -15.51
CA THR A 131 -5.63 -11.48 -16.08
C THR A 131 -5.02 -10.97 -17.37
N ILE A 132 -5.72 -11.13 -18.49
CA ILE A 132 -5.24 -10.71 -19.80
C ILE A 132 -5.06 -9.19 -19.83
N PRO A 133 -3.89 -8.67 -20.24
CA PRO A 133 -3.66 -7.23 -20.37
C PRO A 133 -4.60 -6.61 -21.40
N THR A 134 -5.26 -5.51 -21.01
CA THR A 134 -6.17 -4.78 -21.91
C THR A 134 -5.47 -4.20 -23.14
N SER A 135 -4.17 -3.92 -23.05
CA SER A 135 -3.37 -3.40 -24.17
C SER A 135 -3.14 -4.41 -25.29
N LEU A 136 -3.11 -5.70 -24.97
CA LEU A 136 -2.94 -6.78 -25.95
C LEU A 136 -4.28 -7.30 -26.47
N GLY A 137 -5.35 -7.16 -25.69
CA GLY A 137 -6.69 -7.66 -26.02
C GLY A 137 -6.80 -9.19 -26.10
N CYS A 138 -5.69 -9.92 -25.97
CA CYS A 138 -5.60 -11.37 -26.02
C CYS A 138 -4.45 -11.88 -25.15
N CYS A 139 -4.37 -13.20 -24.93
CA CYS A 139 -3.29 -13.77 -24.15
C CYS A 139 -1.92 -13.59 -24.84
N LEU A 140 -0.85 -13.64 -24.06
CA LEU A 140 0.52 -13.50 -24.53
C LEU A 140 0.85 -14.47 -25.67
N ASN A 141 0.39 -15.73 -25.59
CA ASN A 141 0.62 -16.71 -26.66
C ASN A 141 -0.05 -16.34 -27.99
N CYS A 142 -1.16 -15.60 -27.97
CA CYS A 142 -1.81 -15.12 -29.18
C CYS A 142 -1.23 -13.80 -29.68
N ALA A 143 -0.78 -12.93 -28.76
CA ALA A 143 -0.17 -11.64 -29.10
C ALA A 143 1.25 -11.79 -29.64
N THR A 144 2.00 -12.73 -29.08
CA THR A 144 3.30 -13.17 -29.54
C THR A 144 3.18 -14.67 -29.79
N PRO A 145 2.60 -15.09 -30.94
CA PRO A 145 2.66 -16.49 -31.32
C PRO A 145 4.13 -16.85 -31.37
N ASN A 146 4.56 -17.67 -30.41
CA ASN A 146 5.90 -18.25 -30.46
C ASN A 146 5.96 -18.99 -31.78
N THR A 147 6.67 -18.42 -32.75
CA THR A 147 7.23 -19.15 -33.87
C THR A 147 8.16 -20.16 -33.22
N THR A 148 7.61 -21.33 -32.89
CA THR A 148 8.41 -22.52 -32.58
C THR A 148 9.39 -22.64 -33.73
N GLN A 149 10.67 -22.39 -33.45
CA GLN A 149 11.73 -22.54 -34.43
C GLN A 149 11.81 -24.04 -34.78
N GLU A 150 11.22 -24.42 -35.90
CA GLU A 150 11.59 -25.62 -36.64
C GLU A 150 13.06 -25.46 -37.06
N GLY A 151 13.99 -26.04 -36.28
CA GLY A 151 15.41 -25.76 -36.49
C GLY A 151 16.37 -26.59 -35.66
N GLN A 152 16.05 -27.86 -35.37
CA GLN A 152 17.04 -28.87 -35.00
C GLN A 152 16.96 -30.03 -35.98
N ALA A 153 17.46 -29.77 -37.19
CA ALA A 153 18.00 -30.78 -38.08
C ALA A 153 19.49 -30.47 -38.24
N ALA A 154 20.34 -31.30 -37.61
CA ALA A 154 21.70 -31.70 -38.02
C ALA A 154 22.35 -32.45 -36.86
#